data_AF-A0A3A9E1K4-F1
#
_entry.id   AF-A0A3A9E1K4-F1
#
_cell.length_a   1.000
_cell.length_b   1.000
_cell.length_c   1.000
_cell.angle_alpha   90.00
_cell.angle_beta   90.00
_cell.angle_gamma   90.00
#
_symmetry.space_group_name_H-M   'P 1'
#
loop_
_entity.id
_entity.type
_entity.pdbx_description
1 polymer ?
#
loop_
_entity_poly.entity_id
_entity_poly.type
_entity_poly.pdbx_seq_one_letter_code
_entity_poly.pdbx_strand_id
1 'polypeptide(L)'
;MFYRYSGSYEKTIRQLQRRQAIAKIKYEERKLKWEIFKLHLPFLFSMKFSKGIVLLSIAAIIAYTIGAILLQKNTMMELSPTLTTCVYGFFGTELLGLAGIKIWDTKLLNDSSTPSS
;
A
#
# COMPACT_ATOMS: atom_id res chain seq x y z
N MET A 1 -58.64 -1.60 -11.72
CA MET A 1 -57.54 -2.37 -11.07
C MET A 1 -56.12 -1.91 -11.50
N PHE A 2 -55.94 -1.33 -12.70
CA PHE A 2 -54.64 -0.90 -13.24
C PHE A 2 -53.89 0.20 -12.46
N TYR A 3 -54.59 1.12 -11.79
CA TYR A 3 -53.96 2.24 -11.05
C TYR A 3 -53.11 1.79 -9.84
N ARG A 4 -53.46 0.67 -9.18
CA ARG A 4 -52.66 0.13 -8.06
C ARG A 4 -51.31 -0.41 -8.52
N TYR A 5 -51.24 -0.91 -9.75
CA TYR A 5 -49.99 -1.39 -10.33
C TYR A 5 -49.08 -0.17 -10.61
N SER A 6 -49.59 0.88 -11.28
CA SER A 6 -48.82 2.08 -11.67
C SER A 6 -48.00 2.71 -10.53
N GLY A 7 -48.62 2.86 -9.34
CA GLY A 7 -47.95 3.44 -8.17
C GLY A 7 -46.83 2.58 -7.56
N SER A 8 -46.76 1.28 -7.89
CA SER A 8 -45.69 0.38 -7.44
C SER A 8 -44.42 0.55 -8.27
N TYR A 9 -44.55 0.73 -9.60
CA TYR A 9 -43.40 1.00 -10.48
C TYR A 9 -42.76 2.32 -10.14
N GLU A 10 -43.55 3.38 -9.91
CA GLU A 10 -43.00 4.69 -9.58
C GLU A 10 -42.16 4.67 -8.30
N LYS A 11 -42.57 3.88 -7.30
CA LYS A 11 -41.79 3.70 -6.06
C LYS A 11 -40.48 2.97 -6.34
N THR A 12 -40.52 1.92 -7.15
CA THR A 12 -39.34 1.15 -7.56
C THR A 12 -38.37 2.01 -8.38
N ILE A 13 -38.86 2.76 -9.36
CA ILE A 13 -38.09 3.69 -10.20
C ILE A 13 -37.41 4.75 -9.31
N ARG A 14 -38.14 5.36 -8.37
CA ARG A 14 -37.56 6.33 -7.41
C ARG A 14 -36.48 5.71 -6.53
N GLN A 15 -36.65 4.48 -6.06
CA GLN A 15 -35.62 3.80 -5.26
C GLN A 15 -34.37 3.49 -6.08
N LEU A 16 -34.53 3.06 -7.33
CA LEU A 16 -33.41 2.79 -8.24
C LEU A 16 -32.63 4.08 -8.55
N GLN A 17 -33.33 5.19 -8.83
CA GLN A 17 -32.69 6.49 -9.05
C GLN A 17 -31.89 6.97 -7.84
N ARG A 18 -32.43 6.79 -6.62
CA ARG A 18 -31.69 7.11 -5.38
C ARG A 18 -30.42 6.28 -5.25
N ARG A 19 -30.50 4.97 -5.50
CA ARG A 19 -29.33 4.08 -5.45
C ARG A 19 -28.29 4.43 -6.51
N GLN A 20 -28.71 4.78 -7.72
CA GLN A 20 -27.83 5.24 -8.78
C GLN A 20 -27.12 6.56 -8.42
N ALA A 21 -27.85 7.52 -7.85
CA ALA A 21 -27.27 8.79 -7.40
C ALA A 21 -26.20 8.57 -6.33
N ILE A 22 -26.50 7.74 -5.32
CA ILE A 22 -25.54 7.38 -4.26
C ILE A 22 -24.32 6.67 -4.84
N ALA A 23 -24.52 5.72 -5.77
CA ALA A 23 -23.41 5.01 -6.41
C ALA A 23 -22.51 5.94 -7.21
N LYS A 24 -23.09 6.93 -7.90
CA LYS A 24 -22.36 7.93 -8.68
C LYS A 24 -21.52 8.83 -7.79
N ILE A 25 -22.10 9.33 -6.69
CA ILE A 25 -21.38 10.13 -5.68
C ILE A 25 -20.22 9.31 -5.08
N LYS A 26 -20.46 8.05 -4.70
CA LYS A 26 -19.43 7.17 -4.12
C LYS A 26 -18.33 6.78 -5.12
N TYR A 27 -18.61 6.82 -6.42
CA TYR A 27 -17.61 6.62 -7.47
C TYR A 27 -16.73 7.86 -7.61
N GLU A 28 -17.35 9.04 -7.68
CA GLU A 28 -16.65 10.34 -7.76
C GLU A 28 -15.72 10.55 -6.55
N GLU A 29 -16.19 10.24 -5.34
CA GLU A 29 -15.36 10.31 -4.13
C GLU A 29 -14.13 9.39 -4.21
N ARG A 30 -14.31 8.15 -4.69
CA ARG A 30 -13.20 7.20 -4.84
C ARG A 30 -12.22 7.64 -5.91
N LYS A 31 -12.72 8.18 -7.02
CA LYS A 31 -11.92 8.73 -8.11
C LYS A 31 -11.10 9.93 -7.63
N LEU A 32 -11.72 10.86 -6.91
CA LEU A 32 -11.06 12.03 -6.35
C LEU A 32 -9.98 11.63 -5.33
N LYS A 33 -10.27 10.69 -4.43
CA LYS A 33 -9.27 10.14 -3.50
C LYS A 33 -8.09 9.49 -4.22
N TRP A 34 -8.35 8.77 -5.31
CA TRP A 34 -7.30 8.16 -6.13
C TRP A 34 -6.43 9.20 -6.84
N GLU A 35 -7.03 10.27 -7.38
CA GLU A 35 -6.30 11.36 -8.03
C GLU A 35 -5.44 12.12 -7.03
N ILE A 36 -5.96 12.43 -5.83
CA ILE A 36 -5.18 13.05 -4.74
C ILE A 36 -4.02 12.14 -4.33
N PHE A 37 -4.29 10.85 -4.15
CA PHE A 37 -3.26 9.87 -3.82
C PHE A 37 -2.20 9.77 -4.91
N LYS A 38 -2.61 9.73 -6.18
CA LYS A 38 -1.72 9.70 -7.35
C LYS A 38 -0.89 10.97 -7.48
N LEU A 39 -1.41 12.14 -7.09
CA LEU A 39 -0.67 13.40 -7.06
C LEU A 39 0.36 13.44 -5.91
N HIS A 40 0.08 12.77 -4.79
CA HIS A 40 1.01 12.64 -3.66
C HIS A 40 2.04 11.51 -3.86
N LEU A 41 1.71 10.49 -4.66
CA LEU A 41 2.58 9.35 -5.01
C LEU A 41 3.94 9.74 -5.63
N PRO A 42 4.06 10.70 -6.58
CA PRO A 42 5.34 11.10 -7.13
C PRO A 42 6.25 11.75 -6.09
N PHE A 43 5.70 12.29 -4.99
CA PHE A 43 6.51 12.85 -3.90
C PHE A 43 7.18 11.75 -3.05
N LEU A 44 6.55 10.58 -2.92
CA LEU A 44 7.19 9.41 -2.30
C LEU A 44 8.35 8.86 -3.16
N PHE A 45 8.24 8.97 -4.48
CA PHE A 45 9.24 8.44 -5.41
C PHE A 45 10.38 9.44 -5.73
N SER A 46 10.21 10.72 -5.40
CA SER A 46 11.25 11.76 -5.53
C SER A 46 12.21 11.84 -4.34
N MET A 47 12.15 10.89 -3.39
CA MET A 47 13.24 10.71 -2.43
C MET A 47 14.39 9.96 -3.11
N LYS A 48 15.64 10.33 -2.81
CA LYS A 48 16.86 9.60 -3.22
C LYS A 48 16.58 8.09 -3.24
N PHE A 49 16.80 7.40 -4.36
CA PHE A 49 16.42 5.99 -4.57
C PHE A 49 16.70 5.07 -3.37
N SER A 50 17.77 5.33 -2.62
CA SER A 50 18.12 4.64 -1.37
C SER A 50 17.09 4.76 -0.24
N LYS A 51 16.39 5.89 -0.09
CA LYS A 51 15.29 6.04 0.87
C LYS A 51 13.98 5.46 0.35
N GLY A 52 13.74 5.56 -0.97
CA GLY A 52 12.54 5.00 -1.61
C GLY A 52 12.50 3.47 -1.52
N ILE A 53 13.62 2.80 -1.80
CA ILE A 53 13.72 1.33 -1.77
C ILE A 53 13.53 0.78 -0.33
N VAL A 54 14.02 1.50 0.69
CA VAL A 54 13.83 1.14 2.11
C VAL A 54 12.38 1.32 2.55
N LEU A 55 11.71 2.37 2.09
CA LEU A 55 10.29 2.57 2.36
C LEU A 55 9.44 1.48 1.69
N LEU A 56 9.81 1.09 0.47
CA LEU A 56 9.16 0.04 -0.29
C LEU A 56 9.38 -1.35 0.34
N SER A 57 10.57 -1.61 0.90
CA SER A 57 10.87 -2.87 1.60
C SER A 57 10.07 -3.02 2.89
N ILE A 58 9.97 -1.95 3.70
CA ILE A 58 9.14 -1.92 4.90
C ILE A 58 7.66 -2.11 4.54
N ALA A 59 7.18 -1.41 3.50
CA ALA A 59 5.81 -1.55 3.02
C ALA A 59 5.51 -2.98 2.51
N ALA A 60 6.47 -3.62 1.83
CA ALA A 60 6.34 -5.00 1.37
C ALA A 60 6.23 -5.99 2.53
N ILE A 61 7.01 -5.82 3.60
CA ILE A 61 6.91 -6.64 4.82
C ILE A 61 5.54 -6.47 5.49
N ILE A 62 5.03 -5.23 5.58
CA ILE A 62 3.70 -4.95 6.17
C ILE A 62 2.58 -5.52 5.29
N ALA A 63 2.66 -5.36 3.97
CA ALA A 63 1.70 -5.94 3.04
C ALA A 63 1.70 -7.47 3.11
N TYR A 64 2.90 -8.08 3.25
CA TYR A 64 3.06 -9.51 3.41
C TYR A 64 2.44 -10.03 4.72
N THR A 65 2.65 -9.34 5.85
CA THR A 65 2.04 -9.73 7.13
C THR A 65 0.52 -9.60 7.11
N ILE A 66 -0.02 -8.52 6.53
CA ILE A 66 -1.47 -8.37 6.33
C ILE A 66 -2.00 -9.48 5.42
N GLY A 67 -1.29 -9.79 4.33
CA GLY A 67 -1.64 -10.88 3.42
C GLY A 67 -1.66 -12.23 4.13
N ALA A 68 -0.65 -12.52 4.96
CA ALA A 68 -0.60 -13.74 5.77
C ALA A 68 -1.78 -13.84 6.74
N ILE A 69 -2.12 -12.75 7.44
CA ILE A 69 -3.26 -12.70 8.37
C ILE A 69 -4.59 -12.91 7.62
N LEU A 70 -4.77 -12.29 6.45
CA LEU A 70 -5.97 -12.45 5.62
C LEU A 70 -6.10 -13.87 5.06
N LEU A 71 -4.99 -14.45 4.60
CA LEU A 71 -4.94 -15.81 4.05
C LEU A 71 -5.23 -16.86 5.13
N GLN A 72 -4.70 -16.63 6.33
CA GLN A 72 -4.94 -17.46 7.51
C GLN A 72 -6.41 -17.43 7.94
N LYS A 73 -7.09 -16.29 7.76
CA LYS A 73 -8.53 -16.15 8.07
C LYS A 73 -9.46 -16.76 7.01
N ASN A 74 -9.06 -16.78 5.74
CA ASN A 74 -9.92 -17.20 4.64
C ASN A 74 -9.69 -18.64 4.12
N THR A 75 -8.50 -19.24 4.30
CA THR A 75 -8.16 -20.44 3.51
C THR A 75 -7.59 -21.60 4.32
N MET A 76 -7.29 -21.48 5.62
CA MET A 76 -6.62 -22.56 6.40
C MET A 76 -5.36 -23.09 5.68
N MET A 77 -4.68 -22.24 4.90
CA MET A 77 -3.50 -22.61 4.13
C MET A 77 -2.25 -22.22 4.90
N GLU A 78 -1.31 -23.15 5.03
CA GLU A 78 0.02 -22.85 5.53
C GLU A 78 0.75 -21.94 4.54
N LEU A 79 1.14 -20.76 5.01
CA LEU A 79 1.92 -19.81 4.24
C LEU A 79 3.24 -20.49 3.86
N SER A 80 3.52 -20.64 2.56
CA SER A 80 4.71 -21.37 2.12
C SER A 80 5.97 -20.72 2.70
N PRO A 81 6.74 -21.43 3.54
CA PRO A 81 7.90 -20.87 4.22
C PRO A 81 8.96 -20.38 3.23
N THR A 82 9.00 -20.94 2.02
CA THR A 82 9.88 -20.53 0.93
C THR A 82 9.60 -19.10 0.45
N LEU A 83 8.33 -18.70 0.40
CA LEU A 83 7.94 -17.33 0.02
C LEU A 83 8.32 -16.34 1.12
N THR A 84 8.10 -16.69 2.39
CA THR A 84 8.50 -15.88 3.55
C THR A 84 10.00 -15.59 3.53
N THR A 85 10.80 -16.64 3.37
CA THR A 85 12.26 -16.54 3.35
C THR A 85 12.74 -15.77 2.13
N CYS A 86 12.11 -15.94 0.96
CA CYS A 86 12.46 -15.18 -0.24
C CYS A 86 12.18 -13.67 -0.08
N VAL A 87 11.00 -13.31 0.44
CA VAL A 87 10.61 -11.90 0.67
C VAL A 87 11.52 -11.27 1.71
N TYR A 88 11.76 -11.96 2.83
CA TYR A 88 12.64 -11.44 3.89
C TYR A 88 14.11 -11.38 3.47
N GLY A 89 14.58 -12.35 2.68
CA GLY A 89 15.93 -12.35 2.13
C GLY A 89 16.16 -11.23 1.11
N PHE A 90 15.25 -11.07 0.15
CA PHE A 90 15.35 -10.03 -0.87
C PHE A 90 15.29 -8.63 -0.26
N PHE A 91 14.31 -8.35 0.60
CA PHE A 91 14.15 -7.02 1.20
C PHE A 91 15.09 -6.76 2.39
N GLY A 92 15.49 -7.81 3.11
CA GLY A 92 16.41 -7.71 4.24
C GLY A 92 17.85 -7.46 3.81
N THR A 93 18.32 -8.08 2.72
CA THR A 93 19.68 -7.87 2.22
C THR A 93 19.87 -6.47 1.65
N GLU A 94 18.86 -5.92 0.96
CA GLU A 94 18.87 -4.52 0.48
C GLU A 94 18.92 -3.50 1.64
N LEU A 95 18.17 -3.76 2.71
CA LEU A 95 18.14 -2.90 3.89
C LEU A 95 19.47 -2.99 4.68
N LEU A 96 20.04 -4.19 4.77
CA LEU A 96 21.36 -4.43 5.38
C LEU A 96 22.49 -3.78 4.56
N GLY A 97 22.44 -3.86 3.23
CA GLY A 97 23.41 -3.23 2.33
C GLY A 97 23.44 -1.71 2.47
N LEU A 98 22.27 -1.07 2.51
CA LEU A 98 22.16 0.38 2.73
C LEU A 98 22.59 0.80 4.14
N ALA A 99 22.24 0.02 5.16
CA ALA A 99 22.71 0.27 6.52
C ALA A 99 24.24 0.11 6.63
N GLY A 100 24.81 -0.90 5.96
CA GLY A 100 26.24 -1.17 5.91
C GLY A 100 27.03 -0.07 5.22
N ILE A 101 26.60 0.37 4.04
CA ILE A 101 27.23 1.49 3.31
C ILE A 101 27.19 2.77 4.17
N LYS A 102 26.06 3.03 4.85
CA LYS A 102 25.92 4.20 5.71
C LYS A 102 26.80 4.15 6.95
N ILE A 103 26.95 2.98 7.59
CA ILE A 103 27.83 2.80 8.75
C ILE A 103 29.29 2.95 8.34
N TRP A 104 29.66 2.43 7.17
CA TRP A 104 31.01 2.50 6.63
C TRP A 104 31.41 3.94 6.31
N ASP A 105 30.52 4.69 5.65
CA ASP A 105 30.74 6.11 5.35
C ASP A 105 30.86 6.95 6.63
N THR A 106 30.03 6.66 7.64
CA THR A 106 30.12 7.32 8.96
C THR A 106 31.44 7.01 9.66
N LYS A 107 31.95 5.78 9.56
CA LYS A 107 33.24 5.35 10.14
C LYS A 107 34.42 5.99 9.42
N LEU A 108 34.41 6.01 8.09
CA LEU A 108 35.44 6.66 7.26
C LEU A 108 35.53 8.16 7.57
N LEU A 109 34.38 8.83 7.70
CA LEU A 109 34.31 10.25 8.02
C LEU A 109 34.82 10.53 9.45
N ASN A 110 34.54 9.64 10.40
CA ASN A 110 35.04 9.75 11.77
C ASN A 110 36.56 9.57 11.84
N ASP A 111 37.10 8.56 11.14
CA ASP A 111 38.56 8.32 11.05
C ASP A 111 39.31 9.50 10.41
N SER A 112 38.71 10.13 9.39
CA SER A 112 39.30 11.32 8.76
C SER A 112 39.28 12.58 9.65
N SER A 113 38.49 12.59 10.73
CA SER A 113 38.34 13.72 11.66
C SER A 113 39.20 13.61 12.92
N THR A 114 39.86 12.48 13.14
CA THR A 114 40.96 12.35 14.10
C THR A 114 42.30 12.59 13.40
N PRO A 115 42.94 13.76 13.56
CA PRO A 115 44.32 13.91 13.13
C PRO A 115 45.17 12.96 13.96
N SER A 116 45.89 12.07 13.26
CA SER A 116 46.92 11.19 13.80
C SER A 116 47.79 11.97 14.79
N SER A 117 47.73 11.57 16.06
CA SER A 117 48.73 11.90 17.08
C SER A 117 49.68 10.73 17.26
#